data_AF-A0A927JWT0-F1
#
_entry.id   AF-A0A927JWT0-F1
#
_cell.length_a   1.000
_cell.length_b   1.000
_cell.length_c   1.000
_cell.angle_alpha   90.00
_cell.angle_beta   90.00
_cell.angle_gamma   90.00
#
_symmetry.space_group_name_H-M   'P 1'
#
loop_
_entity.id
_entity.type
_entity.pdbx_description
1 polymer ?
#
loop_
_entity_poly.entity_id
_entity_poly.type
_entity_poly.pdbx_seq_one_letter_code
_entity_poly.pdbx_strand_id
1 'polypeptide(L)'
;MVTAEPSAPRRLHPGTIGLRALARGPSTLFALPAMIAATGRGHILAALGIVVALSLVVMVFGWIKWRMFTYAIGAGEVTIASGLLHKSRRSIPFDRIQDVSIERKPLARLFGLARVRIETGGGEADEAALDSVSLAEAQRLRAVLLGRTAPAVDAVPAMEDRETVFAMSPRRVLTMGAFGFSLVWVGLLFAALNQLSDVIDFDWREVRDMAGIARQQAMALVTPIFALLAFAAALVIGAVSGIVRTLLVEHGFRLERDGDRLRRTRGLATRTEVVVVLRRVQLALIERGMLSGRFGWSSLKFQTLGGSDDVGGRQVVAPFARDGEVDGLLSIAGYPHFDPLPLRPVAFGHAVRAGLMRGGVPLLAVLVAAMVVPLAGLAVLLVPIPVVLALMARRRHRYAIVGDTVQVMRGVLAKEAWIVPLSRIQAVSVTRTPLQRLLGIATVRIGTAGARGMARPNVVDLAVEDARALAAGLVRPA
;
A
#
# COMPACT_ATOMS: atom_id res chain seq x y z
N MET A 1 21.18 -19.23 -26.15
CA MET A 1 20.47 -19.79 -24.99
C MET A 1 21.52 -20.40 -24.06
N VAL A 2 21.77 -19.80 -22.89
CA VAL A 2 22.69 -20.40 -21.91
C VAL A 2 21.90 -21.43 -21.12
N THR A 3 22.10 -22.71 -21.40
CA THR A 3 21.55 -23.83 -20.63
C THR A 3 22.29 -23.89 -19.29
N ALA A 4 21.69 -23.33 -18.24
CA ALA A 4 22.19 -23.55 -16.89
C ALA A 4 21.96 -25.02 -16.53
N GLU A 5 23.04 -25.77 -16.29
CA GLU A 5 22.94 -27.11 -15.70
C GLU A 5 22.14 -27.03 -14.39
N PRO A 6 21.29 -28.04 -14.10
CA PRO A 6 20.49 -28.05 -12.88
C PRO A 6 21.40 -27.96 -11.66
N SER A 7 21.35 -26.81 -10.98
CA SER A 7 22.18 -26.57 -9.82
C SER A 7 21.77 -27.47 -8.65
N ALA A 8 22.75 -27.99 -7.92
CA ALA A 8 22.51 -28.74 -6.70
C ALA A 8 21.68 -27.92 -5.71
N PRO A 9 20.77 -28.56 -4.93
CA PRO A 9 19.90 -27.85 -4.00
C PRO A 9 20.70 -27.08 -2.96
N ARG A 10 20.51 -25.75 -2.94
CA ARG A 10 21.12 -24.82 -2.00
C ARG A 10 20.18 -24.51 -0.84
N ARG A 11 20.76 -24.05 0.26
CA ARG A 11 20.04 -23.64 1.48
C ARG A 11 20.05 -22.12 1.61
N LEU A 12 19.12 -21.61 2.40
CA LEU A 12 19.16 -20.22 2.83
C LEU A 12 20.42 -19.96 3.68
N HIS A 13 20.80 -18.70 3.82
CA HIS A 13 21.95 -18.33 4.62
C HIS A 13 21.74 -18.75 6.10
N PRO A 14 22.72 -19.32 6.81
CA PRO A 14 22.55 -19.76 8.21
C PRO A 14 22.12 -18.62 9.15
N GLY A 15 22.52 -17.38 8.84
CA GLY A 15 22.06 -16.17 9.53
C GLY A 15 20.53 -15.96 9.56
N THR A 16 19.76 -16.71 8.75
CA THR A 16 18.28 -16.73 8.82
C THR A 16 17.78 -17.06 10.24
N ILE A 17 18.46 -17.97 10.94
CA ILE A 17 18.04 -18.44 12.26
C ILE A 17 18.15 -17.29 13.28
N GLY A 18 19.32 -16.67 13.34
CA GLY A 18 19.58 -15.51 14.20
C GLY A 18 18.69 -14.33 13.85
N LEU A 19 18.49 -14.03 12.56
CA LEU A 19 17.61 -12.95 12.10
C LEU A 19 16.16 -13.17 12.53
N ARG A 20 15.62 -14.39 12.39
CA ARG A 20 14.24 -14.72 12.81
C ARG A 20 14.08 -14.70 14.33
N ALA A 21 15.07 -15.19 15.07
CA ALA A 21 15.07 -15.16 16.53
C ALA A 21 15.05 -13.70 17.02
N LEU A 22 15.96 -12.87 16.50
CA LEU A 22 16.06 -11.46 16.87
C LEU A 22 14.82 -10.65 16.46
N ALA A 23 14.24 -10.92 15.28
CA ALA A 23 13.02 -10.25 14.84
C ALA A 23 11.79 -10.58 15.72
N ARG A 24 11.78 -11.74 16.39
CA ARG A 24 10.71 -12.13 17.35
C ARG A 24 11.01 -11.72 18.79
N GLY A 25 12.28 -11.46 19.12
CA GLY A 25 12.75 -11.08 20.46
C GLY A 25 11.93 -9.98 21.15
N PRO A 26 11.54 -8.87 20.48
CA PRO A 26 10.73 -7.84 21.13
C PRO A 26 9.39 -8.36 21.67
N SER A 27 8.72 -9.25 20.93
CA SER A 27 7.43 -9.83 21.37
C SER A 27 7.53 -10.70 22.61
N THR A 28 8.65 -11.42 22.78
CA THR A 28 8.93 -12.21 23.99
C THR A 28 9.29 -11.35 25.19
N LEU A 29 9.86 -10.16 24.97
CA LEU A 29 10.15 -9.20 26.05
C LEU A 29 8.87 -8.54 26.57
N PHE A 30 7.88 -8.28 25.71
CA PHE A 30 6.56 -7.77 26.15
C PHE A 30 5.76 -8.77 26.99
N ALA A 31 6.09 -10.06 26.92
CA ALA A 31 5.48 -11.07 27.79
C ALA A 31 6.06 -11.05 29.22
N LEU A 32 7.24 -10.44 29.44
CA LEU A 32 7.90 -10.43 30.75
C LEU A 32 7.07 -9.72 31.84
N PRO A 33 6.51 -8.52 31.64
CA PRO A 33 5.68 -7.87 32.66
C PRO A 33 4.43 -8.69 33.01
N ALA A 34 3.78 -9.29 32.01
CA ALA A 34 2.63 -10.17 32.22
C ALA A 34 3.00 -11.43 33.01
N MET A 35 4.16 -12.03 32.72
CA MET A 35 4.65 -13.18 33.47
C MET A 35 5.07 -12.82 34.89
N ILE A 36 5.75 -11.68 35.11
CA ILE A 36 6.13 -11.19 36.44
C ILE A 36 4.89 -10.88 37.28
N ALA A 37 3.85 -10.31 36.67
CA ALA A 37 2.56 -10.08 37.32
C ALA A 37 1.85 -11.40 37.68
N ALA A 38 1.89 -12.40 36.79
CA ALA A 38 1.26 -13.70 37.01
C ALA A 38 2.01 -14.59 38.03
N THR A 39 3.34 -14.46 38.14
CA THR A 39 4.17 -15.28 39.03
C THR A 39 4.55 -14.60 40.34
N GLY A 40 4.33 -13.29 40.49
CA GLY A 40 4.68 -12.53 41.68
C GLY A 40 6.17 -12.14 41.76
N ARG A 41 6.47 -11.05 42.49
CA ARG A 41 7.82 -10.43 42.55
C ARG A 41 8.92 -11.36 43.07
N GLY A 42 8.59 -12.45 43.77
CA GLY A 42 9.55 -13.43 44.31
C GLY A 42 10.06 -14.49 43.32
N HIS A 43 9.46 -14.60 42.13
CA HIS A 43 9.73 -15.69 41.18
C HIS A 43 10.36 -15.22 39.86
N ILE A 44 11.08 -14.09 39.88
CA ILE A 44 11.72 -13.48 38.69
C ILE A 44 12.68 -14.45 37.99
N LEU A 45 13.46 -15.24 38.76
CA LEU A 45 14.37 -16.24 38.19
C LEU A 45 13.62 -17.36 37.45
N ALA A 46 12.47 -17.79 37.97
CA ALA A 46 11.64 -18.79 37.31
C ALA A 46 10.99 -18.22 36.03
N ALA A 47 10.49 -17.00 36.08
CA ALA A 47 9.96 -16.30 34.90
C ALA A 47 11.04 -16.12 33.82
N LEU A 48 12.26 -15.75 34.20
CA LEU A 48 13.39 -15.64 33.28
C LEU A 48 13.77 -17.01 32.69
N GLY A 49 13.80 -18.06 33.51
CA GLY A 49 14.05 -19.43 33.07
C GLY A 49 13.04 -19.90 32.02
N ILE A 50 11.76 -19.59 32.21
CA ILE A 50 10.69 -19.88 31.23
C ILE A 50 10.93 -19.12 29.92
N VAL A 51 11.29 -17.83 29.96
CA VAL A 51 11.59 -17.06 28.74
C VAL A 51 12.78 -17.65 28.00
N VAL A 52 13.85 -18.02 28.69
CA VAL A 52 15.02 -18.64 28.08
C VAL A 52 14.66 -19.99 27.45
N ALA A 53 13.91 -20.84 28.15
CA ALA A 53 13.48 -22.14 27.64
C ALA A 53 12.60 -22.00 26.38
N LEU A 54 11.61 -21.10 26.42
CA LEU A 54 10.76 -20.82 25.25
C LEU A 54 11.57 -20.25 24.08
N SER A 55 12.54 -19.38 24.36
CA SER A 55 13.44 -18.82 23.34
C SER A 55 14.29 -19.91 22.68
N LEU A 56 14.80 -20.86 23.46
CA LEU A 56 15.56 -22.01 22.96
C LEU A 56 14.69 -22.90 22.07
N VAL A 57 13.47 -23.20 22.49
CA VAL A 57 12.50 -23.97 21.70
C VAL A 57 12.24 -23.29 20.36
N VAL A 58 11.99 -21.98 20.36
CA VAL A 58 11.80 -21.20 19.11
C VAL A 58 13.04 -21.25 18.21
N MET A 59 14.24 -21.21 18.79
CA MET A 59 15.51 -21.30 18.06
C MET A 59 15.69 -22.68 17.42
N VAL A 60 15.41 -23.76 18.15
CA VAL A 60 15.47 -25.15 17.64
C VAL A 60 14.49 -25.33 16.49
N PHE A 61 13.21 -24.96 16.67
CA PHE A 61 12.23 -25.03 15.57
C PHE A 61 12.65 -24.16 14.36
N GLY A 62 13.25 -23.00 14.61
CA GLY A 62 13.83 -22.14 13.57
C GLY A 62 14.95 -22.83 12.79
N TRP A 63 15.85 -23.50 13.48
CA TRP A 63 16.96 -24.29 12.91
C TRP A 63 16.44 -25.46 12.07
N ILE A 64 15.48 -26.24 12.59
CA ILE A 64 14.91 -27.37 11.83
C ILE A 64 14.21 -26.85 10.56
N LYS A 65 13.42 -25.76 10.64
CA LYS A 65 12.80 -25.15 9.46
C LYS A 65 13.84 -24.69 8.43
N TRP A 66 14.95 -24.09 8.87
CA TRP A 66 16.04 -23.71 7.98
C TRP A 66 16.70 -24.95 7.33
N ARG A 67 16.87 -26.03 8.09
CA ARG A 67 17.44 -27.30 7.60
C ARG A 67 16.49 -28.07 6.67
N MET A 68 15.21 -27.74 6.64
CA MET A 68 14.25 -28.36 5.72
C MET A 68 13.96 -27.51 4.47
N PHE A 69 14.46 -26.27 4.42
CA PHE A 69 14.23 -25.37 3.29
C PHE A 69 15.40 -25.42 2.30
N THR A 70 15.11 -25.76 1.05
CA THR A 70 16.08 -25.76 -0.05
C THR A 70 15.51 -25.13 -1.31
N TYR A 71 16.37 -24.58 -2.15
CA TYR A 71 16.03 -24.05 -3.47
C TYR A 71 17.06 -24.50 -4.50
N ALA A 72 16.64 -24.66 -5.75
CA ALA A 72 17.50 -25.02 -6.87
C ALA A 72 17.07 -24.24 -8.12
N ILE A 73 18.04 -23.86 -8.94
CA ILE A 73 17.85 -23.23 -10.25
C ILE A 73 18.08 -24.32 -11.30
N GLY A 74 17.05 -24.64 -12.08
CA GLY A 74 17.12 -25.54 -13.24
C GLY A 74 17.29 -24.79 -14.57
N ALA A 75 17.20 -25.52 -15.69
CA ALA A 75 17.38 -24.98 -17.04
C ALA A 75 16.31 -23.94 -17.45
N GLY A 76 15.15 -23.91 -16.78
CA GLY A 76 14.07 -22.95 -17.06
C GLY A 76 13.07 -22.76 -15.91
N GLU A 77 13.36 -23.31 -14.72
CA GLU A 77 12.49 -23.22 -13.56
C GLU A 77 13.31 -23.04 -12.28
N VAL A 78 12.70 -22.40 -11.28
CA VAL A 78 13.19 -22.40 -9.91
C VAL A 78 12.36 -23.36 -9.08
N THR A 79 13.02 -24.32 -8.45
CA THR A 79 12.38 -25.28 -7.56
C THR A 79 12.63 -24.91 -6.11
N ILE A 80 11.59 -24.87 -5.29
CA ILE A 80 11.68 -24.61 -3.86
C ILE A 80 11.03 -25.76 -3.11
N ALA A 81 11.76 -26.35 -2.16
CA ALA A 81 11.28 -27.39 -1.28
C ALA A 81 11.28 -26.90 0.16
N SER A 82 10.17 -27.08 0.86
CA SER A 82 9.99 -26.66 2.25
C SER A 82 8.99 -27.54 2.98
N GLY A 83 8.98 -27.50 4.31
CA GLY A 83 8.01 -28.20 5.14
C GLY A 83 8.65 -29.14 6.15
N LEU A 84 8.07 -29.19 7.35
CA LEU A 84 8.54 -30.04 8.45
C LEU A 84 7.78 -31.37 8.47
N LEU A 85 6.45 -31.29 8.57
CA LEU A 85 5.54 -32.44 8.56
C LEU A 85 4.95 -32.67 7.17
N HIS A 86 4.45 -31.60 6.54
CA HIS A 86 3.97 -31.62 5.16
C HIS A 86 5.05 -31.07 4.23
N LYS A 87 5.71 -31.95 3.48
CA LYS A 87 6.70 -31.57 2.47
C LYS A 87 6.00 -30.96 1.26
N SER A 88 6.36 -29.73 0.91
CA SER A 88 5.88 -29.01 -0.27
C SER A 88 7.05 -28.74 -1.20
N ARG A 89 6.90 -29.15 -2.47
CA ARG A 89 7.84 -28.83 -3.56
C ARG A 89 7.09 -28.02 -4.60
N ARG A 90 7.63 -26.86 -4.97
CA ARG A 90 7.05 -25.97 -5.98
C ARG A 90 8.09 -25.70 -7.05
N SER A 91 7.74 -25.95 -8.31
CA SER A 91 8.56 -25.58 -9.47
C SER A 91 7.89 -24.41 -10.18
N ILE A 92 8.63 -23.33 -10.34
CA ILE A 92 8.16 -22.08 -10.93
C ILE A 92 8.96 -21.84 -12.22
N PRO A 93 8.35 -22.03 -13.41
CA PRO A 93 8.95 -21.70 -14.69
C PRO A 93 9.29 -20.20 -14.82
N PHE A 94 10.42 -19.85 -15.43
CA PHE A 94 10.88 -18.46 -15.54
C PHE A 94 9.93 -17.55 -16.34
N ASP A 95 9.19 -18.11 -17.30
CA ASP A 95 8.18 -17.39 -18.09
C ASP A 95 7.00 -16.91 -17.23
N ARG A 96 6.67 -17.66 -16.17
CA ARG A 96 5.62 -17.31 -15.20
C ARG A 96 6.06 -16.24 -14.20
N ILE A 97 7.36 -16.04 -14.00
CA ILE A 97 7.90 -15.00 -13.12
C ILE A 97 7.60 -13.62 -13.69
N GLN A 98 6.96 -12.78 -12.88
CA GLN A 98 6.46 -11.45 -13.27
C GLN A 98 7.24 -10.34 -12.61
N ASP A 99 7.38 -10.43 -11.29
CA ASP A 99 8.21 -9.52 -10.49
C ASP A 99 9.17 -10.31 -9.62
N VAL A 100 10.36 -9.74 -9.44
CA VAL A 100 11.36 -10.23 -8.51
C VAL A 100 11.82 -9.05 -7.67
N SER A 101 11.33 -9.00 -6.43
CA SER A 101 11.65 -7.93 -5.51
C SER A 101 12.72 -8.38 -4.50
N ILE A 102 13.64 -7.47 -4.20
CA ILE A 102 14.66 -7.67 -3.18
C ILE A 102 14.37 -6.71 -2.03
N GLU A 103 14.22 -7.26 -0.83
CA GLU A 103 13.95 -6.50 0.38
C GLU A 103 15.05 -6.67 1.41
N ARG A 104 15.45 -5.55 2.01
CA ARG A 104 16.47 -5.52 3.06
C ARG A 104 15.99 -4.66 4.22
N LYS A 105 15.39 -5.31 5.21
CA LYS A 105 15.02 -4.71 6.51
C LYS A 105 16.28 -4.34 7.30
N PRO A 106 16.20 -3.45 8.33
CA PRO A 106 17.38 -2.97 9.06
C PRO A 106 18.28 -4.10 9.58
N LEU A 107 17.69 -5.11 10.24
CA LEU A 107 18.44 -6.26 10.74
C LEU A 107 19.07 -7.08 9.61
N ALA A 108 18.33 -7.35 8.53
CA ALA A 108 18.87 -8.07 7.38
C ALA A 108 20.05 -7.31 6.74
N ARG A 109 19.98 -5.97 6.67
CA ARG A 109 21.07 -5.13 6.17
C ARG A 109 22.33 -5.25 7.03
N LEU A 110 22.18 -5.23 8.35
CA LEU A 110 23.28 -5.38 9.29
C LEU A 110 24.01 -6.71 9.10
N PHE A 111 23.27 -7.80 8.85
CA PHE A 111 23.83 -9.14 8.59
C PHE A 111 24.23 -9.39 7.13
N GLY A 112 24.15 -8.41 6.22
CA GLY A 112 24.47 -8.60 4.80
C GLY A 112 23.47 -9.47 4.03
N LEU A 113 22.26 -9.66 4.57
CA LEU A 113 21.21 -10.52 4.03
C LEU A 113 20.14 -9.73 3.28
N ALA A 114 19.43 -10.43 2.42
CA ALA A 114 18.28 -9.93 1.68
C ALA A 114 17.21 -11.02 1.55
N ARG A 115 15.96 -10.60 1.53
CA ARG A 115 14.82 -11.44 1.14
C ARG A 115 14.57 -11.25 -0.35
N VAL A 116 14.42 -12.35 -1.09
CA VAL A 116 14.00 -12.32 -2.50
C VAL A 116 12.57 -12.82 -2.56
N ARG A 117 11.65 -12.01 -3.07
CA ARG A 117 10.27 -12.45 -3.35
C ARG A 117 10.12 -12.68 -4.85
N ILE A 118 9.45 -13.77 -5.18
CA ILE A 118 9.18 -14.22 -6.54
C ILE A 118 7.67 -14.29 -6.68
N GLU A 119 7.15 -13.46 -7.57
CA GLU A 119 5.72 -13.36 -7.80
C GLU A 119 5.39 -13.82 -9.22
N THR A 120 4.31 -14.59 -9.34
CA THR A 120 3.80 -15.11 -10.61
C THR A 120 2.31 -14.85 -10.74
N GLY A 121 1.85 -14.92 -11.99
CA GLY A 121 0.49 -14.57 -12.33
C GLY A 121 -0.50 -15.59 -11.80
N GLY A 122 -1.32 -15.20 -10.81
CA GLY A 122 -2.47 -16.02 -10.41
C GLY A 122 -2.79 -16.07 -8.92
N GLY A 123 -1.89 -15.69 -8.01
CA GLY A 123 -2.08 -15.80 -6.56
C GLY A 123 -2.33 -14.48 -5.83
N GLU A 124 -2.87 -14.54 -4.60
CA GLU A 124 -2.98 -13.39 -3.66
C GLU A 124 -1.73 -13.29 -2.75
N ALA A 125 -0.91 -14.34 -2.71
CA ALA A 125 0.34 -14.42 -1.96
C ALA A 125 1.53 -14.63 -2.89
N ASP A 126 2.73 -14.24 -2.45
CA ASP A 126 4.02 -14.60 -3.07
C ASP A 126 3.98 -16.08 -3.46
N GLU A 127 4.23 -16.40 -4.75
CA GLU A 127 4.32 -17.82 -5.15
C GLU A 127 5.51 -18.47 -4.44
N ALA A 128 6.57 -17.68 -4.24
CA ALA A 128 7.71 -18.04 -3.42
C ALA A 128 8.44 -16.82 -2.81
N ALA A 129 9.00 -17.02 -1.62
CA ALA A 129 9.94 -16.08 -1.01
C ALA A 129 11.14 -16.82 -0.42
N LEU A 130 12.34 -16.32 -0.71
CA LEU A 130 13.60 -16.73 -0.11
C LEU A 130 13.92 -15.75 1.01
N ASP A 131 13.65 -16.15 2.25
CA ASP A 131 13.64 -15.25 3.40
C ASP A 131 14.97 -14.55 3.68
N SER A 132 16.09 -15.25 3.48
CA SER A 132 17.41 -14.68 3.72
C SER A 132 18.47 -15.40 2.89
N VAL A 133 18.93 -14.71 1.85
CA VAL A 133 20.11 -15.04 1.06
C VAL A 133 21.11 -13.89 1.18
N SER A 134 22.39 -14.13 0.84
CA SER A 134 23.36 -13.04 0.79
C SER A 134 22.94 -12.01 -0.29
N LEU A 135 23.40 -10.77 -0.17
CA LEU A 135 23.09 -9.74 -1.16
C LEU A 135 23.54 -10.13 -2.58
N ALA A 136 24.74 -10.68 -2.71
CA ALA A 136 25.29 -11.14 -3.99
C ALA A 136 24.44 -12.28 -4.58
N GLU A 137 24.04 -13.24 -3.75
CA GLU A 137 23.12 -14.32 -4.13
C GLU A 137 21.76 -13.78 -4.60
N ALA A 138 21.19 -12.82 -3.86
CA ALA A 138 19.92 -12.18 -4.21
C ALA A 138 19.98 -11.49 -5.58
N GLN A 139 21.06 -10.75 -5.83
CA GLN A 139 21.30 -10.07 -7.11
C GLN A 139 21.49 -11.08 -8.25
N ARG A 140 22.22 -12.18 -8.00
CA ARG A 140 22.43 -13.26 -8.97
C ARG A 140 21.11 -13.96 -9.31
N LEU A 141 20.34 -14.36 -8.30
CA LEU A 141 19.02 -14.97 -8.47
C LEU A 141 18.13 -14.08 -9.31
N ARG A 142 18.05 -12.79 -8.98
CA ARG A 142 17.25 -11.84 -9.78
C ARG A 142 17.71 -11.79 -11.24
N ALA A 143 19.02 -11.72 -11.49
CA ALA A 143 19.55 -11.68 -12.84
C ALA A 143 19.10 -12.93 -13.63
N VAL A 144 19.28 -14.12 -13.05
CA VAL A 144 18.92 -15.40 -13.68
C VAL A 144 17.42 -15.52 -13.91
N LEU A 145 16.60 -15.27 -12.89
CA LEU A 145 15.14 -15.41 -12.95
C LEU A 145 14.49 -14.45 -13.96
N LEU A 146 15.12 -13.30 -14.19
CA LEU A 146 14.67 -12.33 -15.19
C LEU A 146 15.29 -12.55 -16.58
N GLY A 147 16.09 -13.59 -16.78
CA GLY A 147 16.65 -13.97 -18.08
C GLY A 147 17.95 -13.26 -18.47
N ARG A 148 18.73 -12.72 -17.52
CA ARG A 148 20.12 -12.31 -17.75
C ARG A 148 21.07 -13.49 -17.52
N THR A 149 22.15 -13.53 -18.30
CA THR A 149 23.35 -14.29 -17.94
C THR A 149 23.84 -13.76 -16.58
N ALA A 150 23.94 -14.64 -15.58
CA ALA A 150 24.35 -14.25 -14.24
C ALA A 150 25.72 -13.55 -14.29
N PRO A 151 25.91 -12.36 -13.67
CA PRO A 151 27.26 -11.89 -13.40
C PRO A 151 27.95 -12.93 -12.50
N ALA A 152 29.20 -13.25 -12.81
CA ALA A 152 30.03 -14.15 -12.01
C ALA A 152 30.07 -13.67 -10.55
N VAL A 153 30.25 -14.61 -9.61
CA VAL A 153 30.16 -14.37 -8.16
C VAL A 153 31.16 -13.32 -7.66
N ASP A 154 32.22 -13.04 -8.45
CA ASP A 154 33.27 -12.06 -8.17
C ASP A 154 33.30 -10.86 -9.13
N ALA A 155 32.31 -10.73 -10.03
CA ALA A 155 32.23 -9.58 -10.91
C ALA A 155 31.58 -8.41 -10.16
N VAL A 156 32.36 -7.36 -9.89
CA VAL A 156 31.82 -6.03 -9.59
C VAL A 156 30.80 -5.72 -10.69
N PRO A 157 29.52 -5.46 -10.37
CA PRO A 157 28.51 -5.29 -11.39
C PRO A 157 28.94 -4.15 -12.31
N ALA A 158 29.15 -4.47 -13.59
CA ALA A 158 29.46 -3.49 -14.60
C ALA A 158 28.40 -2.38 -14.55
N MET A 159 28.87 -1.14 -14.46
CA MET A 159 28.10 0.08 -14.72
C MET A 159 27.67 0.04 -16.20
N GLU A 160 26.66 -0.76 -16.53
CA GLU A 160 25.94 -0.61 -17.79
C GLU A 160 25.02 0.62 -17.70
N ASP A 161 24.87 1.33 -18.83
CA ASP A 161 24.07 2.54 -19.06
C ASP A 161 22.64 2.44 -18.50
N ARG A 162 22.49 2.71 -17.21
CA ARG A 162 21.17 2.87 -16.57
C ARG A 162 20.81 4.34 -16.58
N GLU A 163 19.85 4.68 -17.43
CA GLU A 163 19.29 6.01 -17.45
C GLU A 163 18.35 6.20 -16.25
N THR A 164 18.62 7.21 -15.41
CA THR A 164 17.70 7.57 -14.33
C THR A 164 16.55 8.39 -14.92
N VAL A 165 15.39 7.76 -15.06
CA VAL A 165 14.19 8.39 -15.64
C VAL A 165 13.37 9.18 -14.63
N PHE A 166 13.47 8.86 -13.34
CA PHE A 166 12.83 9.63 -12.28
C PHE A 166 13.55 9.44 -10.93
N ALA A 167 13.70 10.52 -10.16
CA ALA A 167 14.26 10.44 -8.81
C ALA A 167 13.62 11.50 -7.91
N MET A 168 13.54 11.20 -6.61
CA MET A 168 13.08 12.19 -5.63
C MET A 168 14.25 12.81 -4.87
N SER A 169 14.34 14.14 -4.91
CA SER A 169 15.25 14.87 -4.03
C SER A 169 14.79 14.81 -2.57
N PRO A 170 15.68 14.98 -1.58
CA PRO A 170 15.31 15.00 -0.17
C PRO A 170 14.21 16.02 0.14
N ARG A 171 14.27 17.21 -0.48
CA ARG A 171 13.22 18.24 -0.36
C ARG A 171 11.86 17.72 -0.83
N ARG A 172 11.81 17.03 -1.97
CA ARG A 172 10.58 16.45 -2.53
C ARG A 172 10.00 15.38 -1.60
N VAL A 173 10.84 14.54 -0.99
CA VAL A 173 10.41 13.53 0.00
C VAL A 173 9.81 14.19 1.24
N LEU A 174 10.43 15.27 1.76
CA LEU A 174 9.89 16.05 2.88
C LEU A 174 8.54 16.69 2.52
N THR A 175 8.43 17.29 1.33
CA THR A 175 7.17 17.89 0.84
C THR A 175 6.07 16.84 0.71
N MET A 176 6.37 15.66 0.15
CA MET A 176 5.42 14.54 0.12
C MET A 176 4.97 14.15 1.53
N GLY A 177 5.91 14.09 2.47
CA GLY A 177 5.67 13.76 3.86
C GLY A 177 4.74 14.73 4.59
N ALA A 178 4.85 16.03 4.28
CA ALA A 178 3.97 17.06 4.84
C ALA A 178 2.49 16.88 4.43
N PHE A 179 2.22 16.24 3.28
CA PHE A 179 0.86 15.87 2.87
C PHE A 179 0.39 14.51 3.42
N GLY A 180 1.30 13.70 3.98
CA GLY A 180 1.05 12.35 4.49
C GLY A 180 0.54 12.27 5.93
N PHE A 181 -0.29 13.24 6.34
CA PHE A 181 -0.85 13.33 7.69
C PHE A 181 -1.66 12.07 8.07
N SER A 182 -1.51 11.58 9.31
CA SER A 182 -2.28 10.43 9.83
C SER A 182 -2.95 10.76 11.16
N LEU A 183 -4.29 10.65 11.20
CA LEU A 183 -5.08 10.83 12.42
C LEU A 183 -4.80 9.76 13.49
N VAL A 184 -4.25 8.60 13.10
CA VAL A 184 -3.94 7.53 14.05
C VAL A 184 -2.96 8.00 15.11
N TRP A 185 -1.98 8.83 14.74
CA TRP A 185 -1.01 9.38 15.68
C TRP A 185 -1.61 10.41 16.64
N VAL A 186 -2.65 11.12 16.19
CA VAL A 186 -3.42 12.01 17.07
C VAL A 186 -4.19 11.20 18.11
N GLY A 187 -4.86 10.12 17.69
CA GLY A 187 -5.54 9.21 18.61
C GLY A 187 -4.58 8.53 19.59
N LEU A 188 -3.41 8.10 19.12
CA LEU A 188 -2.38 7.52 19.98
C LEU A 188 -1.82 8.53 20.98
N LEU A 189 -1.57 9.76 20.55
CA LEU A 189 -1.15 10.84 21.44
C LEU A 189 -2.22 11.10 22.51
N PHE A 190 -3.50 11.15 22.11
CA PHE A 190 -4.60 11.33 23.05
C PHE A 190 -4.66 10.17 24.05
N ALA A 191 -4.56 8.93 23.59
CA ALA A 191 -4.51 7.75 24.47
C ALA A 191 -3.30 7.80 25.42
N ALA A 192 -2.12 8.18 24.91
CA ALA A 192 -0.91 8.30 25.72
C ALA A 192 -1.04 9.43 26.76
N LEU A 193 -1.66 10.57 26.43
CA LEU A 193 -1.89 11.66 27.37
C LEU A 193 -2.90 11.27 28.47
N ASN A 194 -3.97 10.56 28.12
CA ASN A 194 -4.93 10.03 29.10
C ASN A 194 -4.28 8.98 30.01
N GLN A 195 -3.44 8.10 29.44
CA GLN A 195 -2.75 7.10 30.24
C GLN A 195 -1.62 7.70 31.08
N LEU A 196 -1.01 8.78 30.60
CA LEU A 196 0.00 9.51 31.36
C LEU A 196 -0.64 10.16 32.59
N SER A 197 -1.82 10.79 32.49
CA SER A 197 -2.50 11.34 33.67
C SER A 197 -2.72 10.31 34.79
N ASP A 198 -2.92 9.04 34.45
CA ASP A 198 -3.06 7.94 35.42
C ASP A 198 -1.72 7.52 36.06
N VAL A 199 -0.58 7.74 35.37
CA VAL A 199 0.75 7.31 35.83
C VAL A 199 1.47 8.39 36.64
N ILE A 200 1.29 9.67 36.28
CA ILE A 200 1.92 10.79 36.99
C ILE A 200 1.00 11.42 38.06
N ASP A 201 -0.13 10.78 38.36
CA ASP A 201 -1.17 11.25 39.31
C ASP A 201 -1.54 12.72 39.09
N PHE A 202 -1.51 13.16 37.83
CA PHE A 202 -1.71 14.54 37.44
C PHE A 202 -3.20 14.76 37.20
N ASP A 203 -3.93 15.12 38.26
CA ASP A 203 -5.35 15.40 38.15
C ASP A 203 -5.56 16.80 37.57
N TRP A 204 -6.08 16.86 36.35
CA TRP A 204 -6.52 18.11 35.71
C TRP A 204 -7.57 18.87 36.54
N ARG A 205 -8.19 18.22 37.53
CA ARG A 205 -9.06 18.85 38.53
C ARG A 205 -8.27 19.69 39.54
N GLU A 206 -7.10 19.25 39.99
CA GLU A 206 -6.28 20.04 40.91
C GLU A 206 -5.74 21.32 40.25
N VAL A 207 -5.32 21.27 38.98
CA VAL A 207 -4.95 22.49 38.22
C VAL A 207 -6.14 23.43 38.07
N ARG A 208 -7.35 22.88 37.90
CA ARG A 208 -8.61 23.63 37.81
C ARG A 208 -9.03 24.24 39.15
N ASP A 209 -8.72 23.58 40.26
CA ASP A 209 -9.07 23.99 41.62
C ASP A 209 -8.04 24.95 42.22
N MET A 210 -6.74 24.79 41.91
CA MET A 210 -5.64 25.71 42.23
C MET A 210 -5.82 27.09 41.57
N ALA A 211 -6.52 27.13 40.43
CA ALA A 211 -6.77 28.38 39.69
C ALA A 211 -7.81 29.31 40.35
N GLY A 212 -8.43 28.91 41.47
CA GLY A 212 -9.27 29.80 42.27
C GLY A 212 -10.62 30.22 41.64
N ILE A 213 -11.57 30.55 42.50
CA ILE A 213 -13.00 30.76 42.23
C ILE A 213 -13.25 32.16 41.64
N ALA A 214 -12.71 32.45 40.45
CA ALA A 214 -12.95 33.70 39.74
C ALA A 214 -13.66 33.58 38.35
N ARG A 215 -14.71 32.73 38.14
CA ARG A 215 -14.76 31.25 38.08
C ARG A 215 -15.55 30.73 36.84
N GLN A 216 -15.83 31.50 35.79
CA GLN A 216 -16.50 30.92 34.61
C GLN A 216 -16.10 31.59 33.31
N GLN A 217 -15.93 32.91 33.31
CA GLN A 217 -15.58 33.68 32.11
C GLN A 217 -14.11 33.49 31.69
N ALA A 218 -13.17 33.47 32.64
CA ALA A 218 -11.76 33.18 32.35
C ALA A 218 -11.56 31.73 31.85
N MET A 219 -12.25 30.76 32.46
CA MET A 219 -12.22 29.36 32.03
C MET A 219 -12.91 29.13 30.68
N ALA A 220 -13.93 29.93 30.34
CA ALA A 220 -14.57 29.92 29.02
C ALA A 220 -13.64 30.40 27.90
N LEU A 221 -12.60 31.19 28.20
CA LEU A 221 -11.57 31.61 27.23
C LEU A 221 -10.33 30.68 27.26
N VAL A 222 -9.93 30.19 28.43
CA VAL A 222 -8.78 29.28 28.58
C VAL A 222 -9.05 27.91 27.96
N THR A 223 -10.26 27.36 28.12
CA THR A 223 -10.64 26.05 27.56
C THR A 223 -10.55 26.01 26.03
N PRO A 224 -11.11 26.97 25.25
CA PRO A 224 -10.97 26.95 23.80
C PRO A 224 -9.54 27.26 23.34
N ILE A 225 -8.77 28.08 24.06
CA ILE A 225 -7.35 28.30 23.76
C ILE A 225 -6.56 27.00 23.95
N PHE A 226 -6.76 26.30 25.06
CA PHE A 226 -6.11 25.02 25.32
C PHE A 226 -6.53 23.96 24.31
N ALA A 227 -7.82 23.89 23.95
CA ALA A 227 -8.32 23.00 22.91
C ALA A 227 -7.70 23.33 21.54
N LEU A 228 -7.54 24.61 21.20
CA LEU A 228 -6.90 25.07 19.97
C LEU A 228 -5.40 24.72 19.97
N LEU A 229 -4.70 24.90 21.10
CA LEU A 229 -3.30 24.53 21.26
C LEU A 229 -3.09 23.02 21.18
N ALA A 230 -3.95 22.23 21.82
CA ALA A 230 -3.93 20.77 21.74
C ALA A 230 -4.21 20.30 20.31
N PHE A 231 -5.18 20.92 19.63
CA PHE A 231 -5.46 20.67 18.22
C PHE A 231 -4.28 21.02 17.31
N ALA A 232 -3.65 22.18 17.53
CA ALA A 232 -2.45 22.60 16.81
C ALA A 232 -1.28 21.64 17.06
N ALA A 233 -1.04 21.22 18.31
CA ALA A 233 -0.02 20.25 18.67
C ALA A 233 -0.28 18.89 17.98
N ALA A 234 -1.54 18.43 17.98
CA ALA A 234 -1.95 17.23 17.26
C ALA A 234 -1.69 17.33 15.75
N LEU A 235 -1.97 18.49 15.14
CA LEU A 235 -1.66 18.75 13.74
C LEU A 235 -0.15 18.69 13.46
N VAL A 236 0.66 19.30 14.32
CA VAL A 236 2.13 19.27 14.21
C VAL A 236 2.65 17.85 14.35
N ILE A 237 2.21 17.11 15.37
CA ILE A 237 2.65 15.73 15.60
C ILE A 237 2.25 14.82 14.44
N GLY A 238 1.02 14.95 13.92
CA GLY A 238 0.60 14.17 12.77
C GLY A 238 1.35 14.53 11.48
N ALA A 239 1.72 15.80 11.29
CA ALA A 239 2.55 16.23 10.16
C ALA A 239 4.00 15.72 10.28
N VAL A 240 4.62 15.86 11.45
CA VAL A 240 5.96 15.32 11.73
C VAL A 240 5.98 13.80 11.54
N SER A 241 4.97 13.10 12.04
CA SER A 241 4.83 11.65 11.86
C SER A 241 4.71 11.27 10.37
N GLY A 242 3.95 12.05 9.59
CA GLY A 242 3.83 11.89 8.14
C GLY A 242 5.17 12.07 7.41
N ILE A 243 5.96 13.08 7.82
CA ILE A 243 7.30 13.35 7.31
C ILE A 243 8.26 12.22 7.65
N VAL A 244 8.34 11.82 8.93
CA VAL A 244 9.22 10.74 9.40
C VAL A 244 8.89 9.44 8.68
N ARG A 245 7.60 9.06 8.61
CA ARG A 245 7.17 7.86 7.86
C ARG A 245 7.60 7.93 6.40
N THR A 246 7.37 9.06 5.74
CA THR A 246 7.72 9.23 4.32
C THR A 246 9.21 9.19 4.09
N LEU A 247 10.02 9.78 4.97
CA LEU A 247 11.49 9.64 4.92
C LEU A 247 11.91 8.18 5.08
N LEU A 248 11.36 7.45 6.05
CA LEU A 248 11.72 6.04 6.26
C LEU A 248 11.40 5.15 5.06
N VAL A 249 10.32 5.47 4.33
CA VAL A 249 9.78 4.65 3.23
C VAL A 249 10.29 5.08 1.84
N GLU A 250 10.39 6.38 1.58
CA GLU A 250 10.63 6.95 0.24
C GLU A 250 12.03 7.59 0.08
N HIS A 251 12.86 7.56 1.12
CA HIS A 251 14.22 8.08 1.02
C HIS A 251 15.03 7.36 -0.06
N GLY A 252 15.79 8.14 -0.84
CA GLY A 252 16.61 7.62 -1.92
C GLY A 252 15.81 7.02 -3.08
N PHE A 253 14.54 7.42 -3.25
CA PHE A 253 13.72 6.95 -4.36
C PHE A 253 14.38 7.26 -5.71
N ARG A 254 14.61 6.21 -6.49
CA ARG A 254 15.10 6.28 -7.88
C ARG A 254 14.36 5.26 -8.73
N LEU A 255 14.09 5.67 -9.95
CA LEU A 255 13.56 4.86 -11.02
C LEU A 255 14.54 4.93 -12.18
N GLU A 256 15.11 3.79 -12.51
CA GLU A 256 16.09 3.64 -13.58
C GLU A 256 15.48 2.79 -14.68
N ARG A 257 15.77 3.14 -15.93
CA ARG A 257 15.37 2.36 -17.10
C ARG A 257 16.53 1.51 -17.58
N ASP A 258 16.20 0.27 -17.93
CA ASP A 258 17.12 -0.73 -18.44
C ASP A 258 16.39 -1.46 -19.58
N GLY A 259 16.45 -0.88 -20.79
CA GLY A 259 15.68 -1.32 -21.95
C GLY A 259 14.16 -1.29 -21.73
N ASP A 260 13.54 -2.48 -21.74
CA ASP A 260 12.09 -2.72 -21.52
C ASP A 260 11.72 -2.87 -20.02
N ARG A 261 12.61 -2.48 -19.11
CA ARG A 261 12.42 -2.67 -17.66
C ARG A 261 12.60 -1.37 -16.91
N LEU A 262 11.77 -1.18 -15.90
CA LEU A 262 11.87 -0.11 -14.92
C LEU A 262 12.27 -0.68 -13.57
N ARG A 263 13.38 -0.19 -13.05
CA ARG A 263 13.93 -0.59 -11.76
C ARG A 263 13.72 0.51 -10.74
N ARG A 264 12.92 0.23 -9.73
CA ARG A 264 12.64 1.13 -8.63
C ARG A 264 13.45 0.74 -7.40
N THR A 265 14.20 1.69 -6.83
CA THR A 265 14.87 1.54 -5.53
C THR A 265 14.38 2.60 -4.55
N ARG A 266 14.07 2.24 -3.30
CA ARG A 266 13.69 3.20 -2.24
C ARG A 266 13.84 2.63 -0.83
N GLY A 267 13.79 3.52 0.16
CA GLY A 267 13.57 3.21 1.57
C GLY A 267 14.84 3.26 2.42
N LEU A 268 14.74 3.95 3.56
CA LEU A 268 15.80 4.04 4.56
C LEU A 268 15.67 2.94 5.62
N ALA A 269 14.46 2.64 6.10
CA ALA A 269 14.24 1.56 7.06
C ALA A 269 14.34 0.20 6.35
N THR A 270 13.39 -0.05 5.46
CA THR A 270 13.40 -1.23 4.59
C THR A 270 13.78 -0.80 3.19
N ARG A 271 14.98 -1.19 2.75
CA ARG A 271 15.42 -0.91 1.37
C ARG A 271 14.76 -1.92 0.44
N THR A 272 13.99 -1.43 -0.51
CA THR A 272 13.25 -2.23 -1.48
C THR A 272 13.76 -1.94 -2.88
N GLU A 273 13.94 -2.98 -3.68
CA GLU A 273 14.25 -2.90 -5.09
C GLU A 273 13.26 -3.77 -5.87
N VAL A 274 12.54 -3.16 -6.81
CA VAL A 274 11.47 -3.80 -7.60
C VAL A 274 11.74 -3.57 -9.08
N VAL A 275 11.52 -4.58 -9.92
CA VAL A 275 11.78 -4.50 -11.36
C VAL A 275 10.50 -4.80 -12.13
N VAL A 276 9.92 -3.76 -12.72
CA VAL A 276 8.71 -3.84 -13.52
C VAL A 276 9.09 -3.99 -15.00
N VAL A 277 8.52 -4.98 -15.68
CA VAL A 277 8.70 -5.16 -17.12
C VAL A 277 7.60 -4.42 -17.88
N LEU A 278 7.95 -3.47 -18.75
CA LEU A 278 7.01 -2.55 -19.39
C LEU A 278 5.96 -3.28 -20.25
N ARG A 279 6.36 -4.27 -21.07
CA ARG A 279 5.41 -5.06 -21.89
C ARG A 279 4.34 -5.83 -21.10
N ARG A 280 4.55 -6.04 -19.79
CA ARG A 280 3.62 -6.75 -18.89
C ARG A 280 2.68 -5.80 -18.15
N VAL A 281 2.87 -4.49 -18.27
CA VAL A 281 1.95 -3.49 -17.70
C VAL A 281 0.59 -3.59 -18.39
N GLN A 282 -0.47 -3.64 -17.58
CA GLN A 282 -1.85 -3.82 -18.01
C GLN A 282 -2.60 -2.51 -18.05
N LEU A 283 -2.36 -1.63 -17.08
CA LEU A 283 -2.90 -0.28 -17.05
C LEU A 283 -1.99 0.68 -16.29
N ALA A 284 -2.19 1.96 -16.55
CA ALA A 284 -1.60 3.06 -15.78
C ALA A 284 -2.67 3.70 -14.89
N LEU A 285 -2.28 4.06 -13.68
CA LEU A 285 -3.11 4.74 -12.69
C LEU A 285 -2.40 5.99 -12.18
N ILE A 286 -3.04 7.13 -12.37
CA ILE A 286 -2.63 8.42 -11.83
C ILE A 286 -3.50 8.72 -10.62
N GLU A 287 -2.90 8.84 -9.44
CA GLU A 287 -3.57 9.23 -8.21
C GLU A 287 -3.19 10.66 -7.84
N ARG A 288 -4.19 11.53 -7.73
CA ARG A 288 -4.02 12.95 -7.42
C ARG A 288 -4.79 13.30 -6.16
N GLY A 289 -4.08 13.57 -5.06
CA GLY A 289 -4.68 13.94 -3.79
C GLY A 289 -5.44 15.26 -3.85
N MET A 290 -6.44 15.46 -3.00
CA MET A 290 -7.24 16.69 -2.99
C MET A 290 -6.41 17.94 -2.65
N LEU A 291 -5.45 17.83 -1.75
CA LEU A 291 -4.57 18.94 -1.36
C LEU A 291 -3.33 19.00 -2.25
N SER A 292 -2.53 17.92 -2.29
CA SER A 292 -1.30 17.85 -3.10
C SER A 292 -1.57 18.09 -4.59
N GLY A 293 -2.70 17.60 -5.10
CA GLY A 293 -3.12 17.78 -6.47
C GLY A 293 -3.43 19.24 -6.85
N ARG A 294 -3.84 20.09 -5.91
CA ARG A 294 -3.99 21.54 -6.17
C ARG A 294 -2.65 22.21 -6.46
N PHE A 295 -1.57 21.64 -5.95
CA PHE A 295 -0.20 22.10 -6.20
C PHE A 295 0.46 21.39 -7.38
N GLY A 296 -0.29 20.58 -8.16
CA GLY A 296 0.23 19.89 -9.35
C GLY A 296 1.04 18.62 -9.04
N TRP A 297 0.80 17.99 -7.89
CA TRP A 297 1.45 16.73 -7.53
C TRP A 297 0.51 15.53 -7.73
N SER A 298 1.05 14.50 -8.37
CA SER A 298 0.36 13.27 -8.72
C SER A 298 1.27 12.06 -8.44
N SER A 299 0.68 10.90 -8.20
CA SER A 299 1.37 9.62 -8.07
C SER A 299 1.06 8.76 -9.29
N LEU A 300 2.07 8.19 -9.94
CA LEU A 300 1.92 7.26 -11.05
C LEU A 300 2.19 5.82 -10.58
N LYS A 301 1.24 4.94 -10.85
CA LYS A 301 1.32 3.51 -10.58
C LYS A 301 1.06 2.73 -11.86
N PHE A 302 1.84 1.67 -12.08
CA PHE A 302 1.57 0.69 -13.12
C PHE A 302 1.00 -0.56 -12.50
N GLN A 303 -0.04 -1.11 -13.11
CA GLN A 303 -0.59 -2.40 -12.71
C GLN A 303 -0.01 -3.50 -13.59
N THR A 304 0.55 -4.54 -12.99
CA THR A 304 1.03 -5.73 -13.67
C THR A 304 0.04 -6.88 -13.53
N LEU A 305 0.12 -7.88 -14.42
CA LEU A 305 -0.45 -9.20 -14.11
C LEU A 305 0.20 -9.65 -12.80
N GLY A 306 -0.61 -9.98 -11.78
CA GLY A 306 -0.12 -10.34 -10.45
C GLY A 306 0.57 -9.19 -9.70
N GLY A 307 0.60 -9.27 -8.37
CA GLY A 307 1.78 -8.84 -7.65
C GLY A 307 1.90 -7.39 -7.18
N SER A 308 1.60 -7.19 -5.90
CA SER A 308 2.15 -6.18 -4.99
C SER A 308 1.60 -6.43 -3.58
N ASP A 309 2.27 -5.97 -2.51
CA ASP A 309 1.66 -5.87 -1.17
C ASP A 309 0.35 -5.03 -1.18
N ASP A 310 0.13 -4.23 -2.24
CA ASP A 310 -1.09 -3.45 -2.47
C ASP A 310 -2.17 -4.29 -3.18
N VAL A 311 -3.45 -4.05 -2.86
CA VAL A 311 -4.64 -4.92 -3.14
C VAL A 311 -5.04 -4.98 -4.65
N GLY A 312 -4.09 -4.81 -5.58
CA GLY A 312 -4.36 -4.82 -7.01
C GLY A 312 -3.16 -5.01 -7.92
N GLY A 313 -2.01 -5.47 -7.41
CA GLY A 313 -0.83 -5.67 -8.25
C GLY A 313 -0.24 -4.37 -8.81
N ARG A 314 -0.30 -3.30 -7.99
CA ARG A 314 0.08 -1.94 -8.38
C ARG A 314 1.49 -1.63 -7.91
N GLN A 315 2.36 -1.33 -8.85
CA GLN A 315 3.72 -0.92 -8.60
C GLN A 315 3.82 0.60 -8.71
N VAL A 316 4.19 1.25 -7.61
CA VAL A 316 4.35 2.71 -7.56
C VAL A 316 5.63 3.09 -8.28
N VAL A 317 5.51 3.77 -9.41
CA VAL A 317 6.60 4.12 -10.34
C VAL A 317 7.11 5.53 -10.06
N ALA A 318 6.21 6.47 -9.77
CA ALA A 318 6.55 7.79 -9.31
C ALA A 318 5.57 8.23 -8.20
N PRO A 319 5.95 8.18 -6.92
CA PRO A 319 5.02 8.39 -5.81
C PRO A 319 4.56 9.85 -5.66
N PHE A 320 5.37 10.81 -6.14
CA PHE A 320 5.13 12.24 -5.99
C PHE A 320 5.82 13.01 -7.13
N ALA A 321 5.14 13.10 -8.26
CA ALA A 321 5.63 13.68 -9.51
C ALA A 321 4.76 14.84 -9.98
N ARG A 322 5.33 15.72 -10.80
CA ARG A 322 4.60 16.76 -11.53
C ARG A 322 3.94 16.16 -12.77
N ASP A 323 2.89 16.82 -13.25
CA ASP A 323 2.10 16.32 -14.38
C ASP A 323 2.98 16.05 -15.63
N GLY A 324 3.94 16.93 -15.97
CA GLY A 324 4.89 16.66 -17.08
C GLY A 324 5.87 15.50 -16.86
N GLU A 325 6.25 15.21 -15.60
CA GLU A 325 7.06 14.03 -15.28
C GLU A 325 6.23 12.75 -15.42
N VAL A 326 4.95 12.80 -15.03
CA VAL A 326 4.00 11.69 -15.22
C VAL A 326 3.84 11.39 -16.71
N ASP A 327 3.71 12.41 -17.55
CA ASP A 327 3.56 12.26 -19.00
C ASP A 327 4.79 11.62 -19.65
N GLY A 328 6.00 12.03 -19.24
CA GLY A 328 7.23 11.40 -19.68
C GLY A 328 7.33 9.92 -19.28
N LEU A 329 6.84 9.55 -18.10
CA LEU A 329 6.83 8.16 -17.65
C LEU A 329 5.75 7.32 -18.34
N LEU A 330 4.60 7.90 -18.66
CA LEU A 330 3.56 7.25 -19.45
C LEU A 330 4.08 6.94 -20.87
N SER A 331 4.75 7.89 -21.50
CA SER A 331 5.30 7.70 -22.86
C SER A 331 6.38 6.62 -22.90
N ILE A 332 7.25 6.55 -21.88
CA ILE A 332 8.23 5.45 -21.72
C ILE A 332 7.56 4.08 -21.71
N ALA A 333 6.38 3.97 -21.08
CA ALA A 333 5.61 2.74 -20.99
C ALA A 333 4.67 2.50 -22.20
N GLY A 334 4.67 3.38 -23.20
CA GLY A 334 3.79 3.29 -24.37
C GLY A 334 2.33 3.66 -24.10
N TYR A 335 2.07 4.41 -23.02
CA TYR A 335 0.74 4.92 -22.69
C TYR A 335 0.55 6.35 -23.22
N PRO A 336 -0.65 6.70 -23.71
CA PRO A 336 -0.94 8.08 -24.10
C PRO A 336 -1.01 9.00 -22.87
N HIS A 337 -0.85 10.30 -23.12
CA HIS A 337 -1.14 11.32 -22.13
C HIS A 337 -2.60 11.22 -21.64
N PHE A 338 -2.82 11.50 -20.35
CA PHE A 338 -4.15 11.55 -19.78
C PHE A 338 -4.82 12.89 -20.06
N ASP A 339 -5.82 12.90 -20.94
CA ASP A 339 -6.60 14.09 -21.26
C ASP A 339 -8.00 14.02 -20.61
N PRO A 340 -8.33 14.91 -19.65
CA PRO A 340 -9.64 14.95 -19.02
C PRO A 340 -10.75 15.60 -19.87
N LEU A 341 -10.43 16.28 -20.97
CA LEU A 341 -11.38 16.99 -21.82
C LEU A 341 -12.42 16.07 -22.50
N PRO A 342 -12.04 14.97 -23.17
CA PRO A 342 -13.00 14.08 -23.85
C PRO A 342 -13.92 13.30 -22.90
N LEU A 343 -13.61 13.27 -21.60
CA LEU A 343 -14.33 12.43 -20.64
C LEU A 343 -15.76 12.94 -20.38
N ARG A 344 -16.75 12.06 -20.49
CA ARG A 344 -18.16 12.37 -20.20
C ARG A 344 -18.48 12.04 -18.74
N PRO A 345 -19.25 12.87 -18.02
CA PRO A 345 -19.67 12.55 -16.66
C PRO A 345 -20.66 11.39 -16.64
N VAL A 346 -20.71 10.65 -15.52
CA VAL A 346 -21.71 9.60 -15.30
C VAL A 346 -23.13 10.17 -15.07
N ALA A 347 -24.14 9.29 -15.10
CA ALA A 347 -25.54 9.69 -14.97
C ALA A 347 -25.83 10.36 -13.61
N PHE A 348 -26.88 11.18 -13.56
CA PHE A 348 -27.26 11.88 -12.32
C PHE A 348 -27.67 10.91 -11.20
N GLY A 349 -28.19 9.73 -11.56
CA GLY A 349 -28.48 8.65 -10.62
C GLY A 349 -27.29 8.23 -9.75
N HIS A 350 -26.04 8.48 -10.18
CA HIS A 350 -24.86 8.29 -9.33
C HIS A 350 -24.91 9.14 -8.06
N ALA A 351 -25.27 10.42 -8.18
CA ALA A 351 -25.34 11.34 -7.03
C ALA A 351 -26.46 10.92 -6.08
N VAL A 352 -27.63 10.54 -6.61
CA VAL A 352 -28.77 10.06 -5.82
C VAL A 352 -28.38 8.79 -5.05
N ARG A 353 -27.81 7.79 -5.74
CA ARG A 353 -27.39 6.53 -5.12
C ARG A 353 -26.29 6.74 -4.08
N ALA A 354 -25.28 7.55 -4.40
CA ALA A 354 -24.18 7.87 -3.49
C ALA A 354 -24.67 8.62 -2.25
N GLY A 355 -25.59 9.57 -2.41
CA GLY A 355 -26.22 10.31 -1.32
C GLY A 355 -27.03 9.40 -0.41
N LEU A 356 -27.85 8.51 -0.98
CA LEU A 356 -28.63 7.56 -0.20
C LEU A 356 -27.74 6.57 0.57
N MET A 357 -26.74 5.98 -0.09
CA MET A 357 -25.87 4.97 0.51
C MET A 357 -24.91 5.53 1.57
N ARG A 358 -24.42 6.76 1.38
CA ARG A 358 -23.47 7.39 2.32
C ARG A 358 -24.13 8.29 3.35
N GLY A 359 -25.30 8.85 3.04
CA GLY A 359 -26.00 9.83 3.88
C GLY A 359 -27.26 9.28 4.53
N GLY A 360 -27.94 8.29 3.94
CA GLY A 360 -29.22 7.78 4.45
C GLY A 360 -29.10 7.10 5.81
N VAL A 361 -28.13 6.19 5.99
CA VAL A 361 -27.93 5.49 7.27
C VAL A 361 -27.46 6.46 8.38
N PRO A 362 -26.46 7.34 8.17
CA PRO A 362 -26.09 8.32 9.18
C PRO A 362 -27.23 9.28 9.52
N LEU A 363 -28.01 9.74 8.53
CA LEU A 363 -29.17 10.59 8.77
C LEU A 363 -30.21 9.89 9.64
N LEU A 364 -30.55 8.63 9.33
CA LEU A 364 -31.48 7.86 10.13
C LEU A 364 -30.97 7.67 11.56
N ALA A 365 -29.69 7.35 11.73
CA ALA A 365 -29.07 7.21 13.05
C ALA A 365 -29.11 8.53 13.84
N VAL A 366 -28.85 9.68 13.20
CA VAL A 366 -28.97 11.01 13.80
C VAL A 366 -30.42 11.29 14.22
N LEU A 367 -31.40 11.00 13.36
CA LEU A 367 -32.81 11.21 13.68
C LEU A 367 -33.27 10.35 14.86
N VAL A 368 -32.86 9.08 14.93
CA VAL A 368 -33.15 8.19 16.07
C VAL A 368 -32.47 8.68 17.34
N ALA A 369 -31.19 9.08 17.26
CA ALA A 369 -30.46 9.62 18.40
C ALA A 369 -31.10 10.92 18.92
N ALA A 370 -31.61 11.77 18.03
CA ALA A 370 -32.28 13.02 18.39
C ALA A 370 -33.57 12.80 19.19
N MET A 371 -34.22 11.63 19.07
CA MET A 371 -35.40 11.29 19.89
C MET A 371 -35.04 10.99 21.35
N VAL A 372 -33.81 10.56 21.63
CA VAL A 372 -33.33 10.19 22.98
C VAL A 372 -32.49 11.30 23.59
N VAL A 373 -31.68 11.98 22.77
CA VAL A 373 -30.77 13.04 23.17
C VAL A 373 -31.08 14.27 22.32
N PRO A 374 -31.84 15.26 22.82
CA PRO A 374 -32.27 16.42 22.03
C PRO A 374 -31.11 17.16 21.35
N LEU A 375 -29.94 17.21 21.98
CA LEU A 375 -28.73 17.83 21.43
C LEU A 375 -28.17 17.09 20.20
N ALA A 376 -28.45 15.78 20.04
CA ALA A 376 -28.07 15.01 18.86
C ALA A 376 -28.80 15.48 17.59
N GLY A 377 -29.93 16.21 17.73
CA GLY A 377 -30.62 16.86 16.63
C GLY A 377 -29.75 17.89 15.89
N LEU A 378 -28.74 18.48 16.55
CA LEU A 378 -27.78 19.39 15.90
C LEU A 378 -26.95 18.69 14.81
N ALA A 379 -26.79 17.36 14.88
CA ALA A 379 -26.07 16.61 13.85
C ALA A 379 -26.81 16.60 12.49
N VAL A 380 -28.09 17.02 12.45
CA VAL A 380 -28.81 17.27 11.18
C VAL A 380 -28.11 18.35 10.35
N LEU A 381 -27.38 19.28 10.97
CA LEU A 381 -26.56 20.27 10.27
C LEU A 381 -25.42 19.65 9.44
N LEU A 382 -25.06 18.39 9.71
CA LEU A 382 -24.05 17.66 8.93
C LEU A 382 -24.63 16.97 7.68
N VAL A 383 -25.96 16.93 7.52
CA VAL A 383 -26.66 16.29 6.38
C VAL A 383 -26.29 16.87 5.00
N PRO A 384 -26.01 18.17 4.85
CA PRO A 384 -25.50 18.70 3.57
C PRO A 384 -24.16 18.07 3.15
N ILE A 385 -23.33 17.60 4.09
CA ILE A 385 -21.99 17.04 3.80
C ILE A 385 -22.08 15.81 2.87
N PRO A 386 -22.81 14.72 3.19
CA PRO A 386 -22.92 13.57 2.30
C PRO A 386 -23.57 13.92 0.95
N VAL A 387 -24.48 14.89 0.90
CA VAL A 387 -25.09 15.38 -0.35
C VAL A 387 -24.04 16.06 -1.23
N VAL A 388 -23.26 16.99 -0.67
CA VAL A 388 -22.17 17.66 -1.38
C VAL A 388 -21.12 16.63 -1.85
N LEU A 389 -20.73 15.68 -0.99
CA LEU A 389 -19.81 14.61 -1.36
C LEU A 389 -20.35 13.74 -2.49
N ALA A 390 -21.65 13.46 -2.52
CA ALA A 390 -22.29 12.69 -3.59
C ALA A 390 -22.33 13.47 -4.92
N LEU A 391 -22.65 14.76 -4.89
CA LEU A 391 -22.60 15.64 -6.06
C LEU A 391 -21.17 15.79 -6.59
N MET A 392 -20.18 15.93 -5.71
CA MET A 392 -18.76 15.95 -6.07
C MET A 392 -18.30 14.62 -6.65
N ALA A 393 -18.73 13.49 -6.08
CA ALA A 393 -18.43 12.16 -6.59
C ALA A 393 -18.93 12.02 -8.04
N ARG A 394 -20.15 12.47 -8.33
CA ARG A 394 -20.67 12.48 -9.71
C ARG A 394 -19.86 13.41 -10.62
N ARG A 395 -19.65 14.67 -10.23
CA ARG A 395 -18.93 15.66 -11.05
C ARG A 395 -17.52 15.18 -11.44
N ARG A 396 -16.87 14.41 -10.57
CA ARG A 396 -15.51 13.91 -10.79
C ARG A 396 -15.45 12.53 -11.42
N HIS A 397 -16.57 11.81 -11.48
CA HIS A 397 -16.63 10.51 -12.15
C HIS A 397 -16.91 10.71 -13.64
N ARG A 398 -15.86 10.55 -14.46
CA ARG A 398 -15.92 10.74 -15.90
C ARG A 398 -15.23 9.58 -16.64
N TYR A 399 -15.62 9.34 -17.88
CA TYR A 399 -15.08 8.24 -18.68
C TYR A 399 -15.12 8.59 -20.18
N ALA A 400 -14.24 8.01 -20.98
CA ALA A 400 -14.34 7.97 -22.44
C ALA A 400 -13.46 6.85 -23.01
N ILE A 401 -13.77 6.44 -24.24
CA ILE A 401 -12.83 5.72 -25.10
C ILE A 401 -12.07 6.79 -25.91
N VAL A 402 -10.74 6.81 -25.80
CA VAL A 402 -9.84 7.77 -26.44
C VAL A 402 -8.77 6.98 -27.20
N GLY A 403 -8.83 7.00 -28.53
CA GLY A 403 -7.98 6.14 -29.36
C GLY A 403 -8.19 4.66 -29.02
N ASP A 404 -7.10 3.94 -28.80
CA ASP A 404 -7.09 2.52 -28.39
C ASP A 404 -7.08 2.34 -26.85
N THR A 405 -7.54 3.35 -26.10
CA THR A 405 -7.59 3.28 -24.64
C THR A 405 -8.97 3.66 -24.10
N VAL A 406 -9.40 2.99 -23.02
CA VAL A 406 -10.47 3.50 -22.16
C VAL A 406 -9.85 4.24 -20.98
N GLN A 407 -10.30 5.48 -20.81
CA GLN A 407 -9.90 6.34 -19.70
C GLN A 407 -11.06 6.52 -18.74
N VAL A 408 -10.79 6.30 -17.45
CA VAL A 408 -11.78 6.43 -16.38
C VAL A 408 -11.19 7.33 -15.32
N MET A 409 -11.96 8.29 -14.82
CA MET A 409 -11.57 9.17 -13.73
C MET A 409 -12.63 9.12 -12.65
N ARG A 410 -12.27 8.95 -11.37
CA ARG A 410 -13.23 9.02 -10.25
C ARG A 410 -12.55 9.44 -8.94
N GLY A 411 -13.35 9.68 -7.91
CA GLY A 411 -12.89 9.92 -6.55
C GLY A 411 -13.03 11.36 -6.06
N VAL A 412 -13.20 11.51 -4.74
CA VAL A 412 -13.49 12.80 -4.08
C VAL A 412 -12.28 13.32 -3.31
N LEU A 413 -11.75 12.56 -2.35
CA LEU A 413 -10.58 12.99 -1.57
C LEU A 413 -9.25 12.74 -2.31
N ALA A 414 -9.21 11.71 -3.15
CA ALA A 414 -8.17 11.48 -4.13
C ALA A 414 -8.86 11.20 -5.46
N LYS A 415 -8.38 11.86 -6.52
CA LYS A 415 -8.80 11.57 -7.89
C LYS A 415 -7.92 10.47 -8.42
N GLU A 416 -8.54 9.40 -8.87
CA GLU A 416 -7.89 8.28 -9.53
C GLU A 416 -8.25 8.35 -11.02
N ALA A 417 -7.24 8.34 -11.88
CA ALA A 417 -7.38 8.33 -13.34
C ALA A 417 -6.70 7.07 -13.90
N TRP A 418 -7.48 6.17 -14.47
CA TRP A 418 -7.01 4.94 -15.10
C TRP A 418 -6.92 5.13 -16.61
N ILE A 419 -5.84 4.61 -17.20
CA ILE A 419 -5.65 4.47 -18.64
C ILE A 419 -5.47 2.99 -18.94
N VAL A 420 -6.42 2.41 -19.67
CA VAL A 420 -6.45 0.97 -19.97
C VAL A 420 -6.49 0.78 -21.48
N PRO A 421 -5.48 0.15 -22.11
CA PRO A 421 -5.55 -0.19 -23.52
C PRO A 421 -6.65 -1.21 -23.78
N LEU A 422 -7.40 -1.07 -24.86
CA LEU A 422 -8.51 -1.97 -25.19
C LEU A 422 -8.01 -3.42 -25.37
N SER A 423 -6.83 -3.59 -25.96
CA SER A 423 -6.12 -4.87 -26.10
C SER A 423 -5.78 -5.59 -24.78
N ARG A 424 -5.85 -4.91 -23.63
CA ARG A 424 -5.60 -5.48 -22.29
C ARG A 424 -6.89 -5.82 -21.53
N ILE A 425 -8.06 -5.50 -22.07
CA ILE A 425 -9.34 -5.82 -21.47
C ILE A 425 -9.66 -7.30 -21.73
N GLN A 426 -9.90 -8.07 -20.66
CA GLN A 426 -10.19 -9.50 -20.73
C GLN A 426 -11.68 -9.81 -20.61
N ALA A 427 -12.40 -9.01 -19.82
CA ALA A 427 -13.81 -9.23 -19.57
C ALA A 427 -14.52 -7.89 -19.35
N VAL A 428 -15.71 -7.78 -19.92
CA VAL A 428 -16.61 -6.65 -19.70
C VAL A 428 -17.93 -7.20 -19.19
N SER A 429 -18.41 -6.67 -18.07
CA SER A 429 -19.72 -7.08 -17.53
C SER A 429 -20.54 -5.87 -17.12
N VAL A 430 -21.83 -5.91 -17.45
CA VAL A 430 -22.80 -4.88 -17.06
C VAL A 430 -23.62 -5.42 -15.90
N THR A 431 -23.59 -4.72 -14.77
CA THR A 431 -24.26 -5.14 -13.53
C THR A 431 -25.24 -4.09 -13.05
N ARG A 432 -26.37 -4.54 -12.50
CA ARG A 432 -27.44 -3.68 -11.96
C ARG A 432 -27.97 -4.26 -10.66
N THR A 433 -27.78 -3.55 -9.56
CA THR A 433 -28.42 -3.83 -8.26
C THR A 433 -29.89 -3.37 -8.26
N PRO A 434 -30.74 -3.80 -7.30
CA PRO A 434 -32.14 -3.37 -7.23
C PRO A 434 -32.32 -1.84 -7.24
N LEU A 435 -31.51 -1.12 -6.46
CA LEU A 435 -31.54 0.35 -6.45
C LEU A 435 -31.09 0.96 -7.79
N GLN A 436 -30.13 0.35 -8.47
CA GLN A 436 -29.73 0.78 -9.82
C GLN A 436 -30.82 0.50 -10.87
N ARG A 437 -31.61 -0.57 -10.68
CA ARG A 437 -32.78 -0.85 -11.53
C ARG A 437 -33.83 0.24 -11.42
N LEU A 438 -34.16 0.63 -10.18
CA LEU A 438 -35.10 1.71 -9.88
C LEU A 438 -34.64 3.06 -10.47
N LEU A 439 -33.34 3.36 -10.36
CA LEU A 439 -32.77 4.63 -10.83
C LEU A 439 -32.42 4.65 -12.32
N GLY A 440 -32.74 3.60 -13.10
CA GLY A 440 -32.42 3.56 -14.53
C GLY A 440 -30.92 3.57 -14.87
N ILE A 441 -30.08 3.08 -13.97
CA ILE A 441 -28.61 3.11 -14.10
C ILE A 441 -27.98 1.70 -14.06
N ALA A 442 -26.74 1.60 -14.50
CA ALA A 442 -25.94 0.37 -14.52
C ALA A 442 -24.44 0.64 -14.29
N THR A 443 -23.70 -0.39 -13.88
CA THR A 443 -22.24 -0.33 -13.72
C THR A 443 -21.57 -1.23 -14.75
N VAL A 444 -20.63 -0.66 -15.51
CA VAL A 444 -19.76 -1.39 -16.42
C VAL A 444 -18.48 -1.75 -15.67
N ARG A 445 -18.27 -3.04 -15.46
CA ARG A 445 -17.06 -3.57 -14.82
C ARG A 445 -16.07 -3.97 -15.91
N ILE A 446 -14.88 -3.40 -15.83
CA ILE A 446 -13.78 -3.65 -16.76
C ILE A 446 -12.79 -4.56 -16.04
N GLY A 447 -12.68 -5.79 -16.53
CA GLY A 447 -11.75 -6.80 -16.05
C GLY A 447 -10.49 -6.78 -16.90
N THR A 448 -9.37 -6.39 -16.29
CA THR A 448 -8.03 -6.58 -16.85
C THR A 448 -7.31 -7.70 -16.12
N ALA A 449 -6.30 -8.23 -16.77
CA ALA A 449 -5.45 -9.24 -16.18
C ALA A 449 -4.75 -8.69 -14.92
N GLY A 450 -4.79 -9.43 -13.80
CA GLY A 450 -4.23 -8.96 -12.52
C GLY A 450 -5.10 -7.98 -11.71
N ALA A 451 -6.19 -7.44 -12.28
CA ALA A 451 -7.09 -6.54 -11.53
C ALA A 451 -8.12 -7.29 -10.69
N ARG A 452 -7.97 -7.19 -9.36
CA ARG A 452 -8.81 -7.86 -8.38
C ARG A 452 -9.50 -6.88 -7.43
N GLY A 453 -10.61 -7.31 -6.84
CA GLY A 453 -11.35 -6.54 -5.83
C GLY A 453 -11.89 -5.18 -6.29
N MET A 454 -11.86 -4.21 -5.36
CA MET A 454 -12.32 -2.82 -5.58
C MET A 454 -11.35 -1.99 -6.44
N ALA A 455 -10.15 -2.50 -6.71
CA ALA A 455 -9.08 -1.83 -7.43
C ALA A 455 -9.24 -1.86 -8.97
N ARG A 456 -10.48 -1.95 -9.48
CA ARG A 456 -10.79 -2.04 -10.91
C ARG A 456 -11.21 -0.69 -11.52
N PRO A 457 -10.91 -0.44 -12.80
CA PRO A 457 -11.33 0.74 -13.55
C PRO A 457 -12.82 0.66 -13.96
N ASN A 458 -13.69 0.31 -13.01
CA ASN A 458 -15.13 0.22 -13.24
C ASN A 458 -15.73 1.62 -13.46
N VAL A 459 -16.63 1.73 -14.42
CA VAL A 459 -17.47 2.92 -14.63
C VAL A 459 -18.81 2.67 -13.96
N VAL A 460 -19.09 3.44 -12.90
CA VAL A 460 -20.18 3.17 -11.97
C VAL A 460 -21.33 4.15 -12.21
N ASP A 461 -22.55 3.62 -12.28
CA ASP A 461 -23.82 4.39 -12.37
C ASP A 461 -23.96 5.22 -13.66
N LEU A 462 -23.75 4.56 -14.80
CA LEU A 462 -24.11 5.06 -16.13
C LEU A 462 -25.60 4.89 -16.39
N ALA A 463 -26.17 5.69 -17.30
CA ALA A 463 -27.49 5.37 -17.85
C ALA A 463 -27.42 4.00 -18.53
N VAL A 464 -28.51 3.22 -18.51
CA VAL A 464 -28.49 1.84 -19.02
C VAL A 464 -28.07 1.77 -20.50
N GLU A 465 -28.50 2.73 -21.30
CA GLU A 465 -28.13 2.83 -22.72
C GLU A 465 -26.64 3.13 -22.89
N ASP A 466 -26.12 4.14 -22.18
CA ASP A 466 -24.69 4.47 -22.15
C ASP A 466 -23.83 3.30 -21.68
N ALA A 467 -24.30 2.56 -20.67
CA ALA A 467 -23.60 1.39 -20.14
C ALA A 467 -23.48 0.28 -21.21
N ARG A 468 -24.54 0.05 -21.99
CA ARG A 468 -24.54 -0.91 -23.10
C ARG A 468 -23.65 -0.42 -24.24
N ALA A 469 -23.74 0.87 -24.60
CA ALA A 469 -22.92 1.46 -25.66
C ALA A 469 -21.42 1.40 -25.31
N LEU A 470 -21.06 1.75 -24.07
CA LEU A 470 -19.70 1.63 -23.57
C LEU A 470 -19.25 0.16 -23.59
N ALA A 471 -20.04 -0.76 -23.04
CA ALA A 471 -19.68 -2.17 -23.01
C ALA A 471 -19.47 -2.75 -24.42
N ALA A 472 -20.32 -2.37 -25.38
CA ALA A 472 -20.14 -2.75 -26.78
C ALA A 472 -18.85 -2.16 -27.38
N GLY A 473 -18.54 -0.89 -27.10
CA GLY A 473 -17.31 -0.24 -27.55
C GLY A 473 -16.03 -0.88 -27.02
N LEU A 474 -16.07 -1.43 -25.78
CA LEU A 474 -14.92 -2.10 -25.16
C LEU A 474 -14.64 -3.51 -25.68
N VAL A 475 -15.59 -4.12 -26.39
CA VAL A 475 -15.49 -5.51 -26.90
C VAL A 475 -15.23 -5.54 -28.41
N ARG A 476 -15.26 -4.38 -29.09
CA ARG A 476 -14.98 -4.33 -30.53
C ARG A 476 -13.54 -4.81 -30.79
N PRO A 477 -13.34 -5.76 -31.72
CA PRO A 477 -11.99 -6.08 -32.17
C PRO A 477 -11.36 -4.83 -32.75
N ALA A 478 -10.11 -4.55 -32.34
CA ALA A 478 -9.29 -3.47 -32.88
C ALA A 478 -9.00 -3.69 -34.37
#